data_AF-A0A7K3RSS6-F1
#
_entry.id   AF-A0A7K3RSS6-F1
#
_cell.length_a   1.000
_cell.length_b   1.000
_cell.length_c   1.000
_cell.angle_alpha   90.00
_cell.angle_beta   90.00
_cell.angle_gamma   90.00
#
_symmetry.space_group_name_H-M   'P 1'
#
loop_
_entity.id
_entity.type
_entity.pdbx_description
1 polymer ?
#
loop_
_entity_poly.entity_id
_entity_poly.type
_entity_poly.pdbx_seq_one_letter_code
_entity_poly.pdbx_strand_id
1 'polypeptide(L)'
;MDHSRTASDTCDMPSWARHADLSLLTTRERETLAGLGECLTNATMADRWHVTERTVKKHVANVFVKLRISTRAEAAVIATFSKCAERCPQGHWRGPSEI
;
A
#
# COMPACT_ATOMS: atom_id res chain seq x y z
N MET A 1 3.98 -39.93 -14.98
CA MET A 1 4.09 -38.49 -15.31
C MET A 1 3.35 -37.76 -14.20
N ASP A 2 4.11 -37.23 -13.25
CA ASP A 2 3.59 -36.68 -11.99
C ASP A 2 2.95 -35.32 -12.23
N HIS A 3 1.66 -35.21 -11.93
CA HIS A 3 0.92 -33.96 -11.89
C HIS A 3 1.23 -33.24 -10.57
N SER A 4 2.48 -32.83 -10.37
CA SER A 4 2.89 -32.01 -9.23
C SER A 4 2.35 -30.59 -9.44
N ARG A 5 1.05 -30.42 -9.17
CA ARG A 5 0.39 -29.13 -9.01
C ARG A 5 0.94 -28.51 -7.72
N THR A 6 2.08 -27.82 -7.80
CA THR A 6 2.55 -27.00 -6.67
C THR A 6 1.70 -25.75 -6.63
N ALA A 7 0.79 -25.73 -5.66
CA ALA A 7 0.03 -24.55 -5.23
C ALA A 7 1.00 -23.48 -4.72
N SER A 8 1.56 -22.67 -5.61
CA SER A 8 2.20 -21.40 -5.25
C SER A 8 1.14 -20.31 -5.25
N ASP A 9 0.14 -20.51 -4.39
CA ASP A 9 -0.99 -19.61 -4.12
C ASP A 9 -0.60 -18.54 -3.08
N THR A 10 0.49 -17.83 -3.34
CA THR A 10 0.82 -16.63 -2.56
C THR A 10 0.78 -15.45 -3.50
N CYS A 11 -0.14 -14.51 -3.24
CA CYS A 11 0.01 -13.13 -3.68
C CYS A 11 1.48 -12.74 -3.46
N ASP A 12 2.21 -12.40 -4.54
CA ASP A 12 3.62 -12.00 -4.57
C ASP A 12 3.81 -10.66 -3.86
N MET A 13 3.53 -10.70 -2.58
CA MET A 13 3.54 -9.62 -1.62
C MET A 13 4.87 -9.71 -0.89
N PRO A 14 5.72 -8.67 -0.95
CA PRO A 14 6.92 -8.63 -0.16
C PRO A 14 6.57 -8.82 1.33
N SER A 15 7.35 -9.62 2.04
CA SER A 15 7.09 -9.92 3.47
C SER A 15 7.02 -8.65 4.33
N TRP A 16 7.84 -7.63 4.01
CA TRP A 16 7.81 -6.33 4.69
C TRP A 16 6.47 -5.60 4.51
N ALA A 17 5.79 -5.76 3.38
CA ALA A 17 4.49 -5.15 3.12
C ALA A 17 3.36 -5.86 3.91
N ARG A 18 3.50 -7.18 4.14
CA ARG A 18 2.56 -7.96 4.98
C ARG A 18 2.63 -7.60 6.45
N HIS A 19 3.79 -7.13 6.92
CA HIS A 19 4.01 -6.73 8.32
C HIS A 19 3.65 -5.26 8.61
N ALA A 20 3.20 -4.51 7.60
CA ALA A 20 2.81 -3.12 7.78
C ALA A 20 1.47 -3.02 8.54
N ASP A 21 1.55 -2.62 9.81
CA ASP A 21 0.36 -2.43 10.64
C ASP A 21 -0.29 -1.06 10.40
N LEU A 22 -1.41 -1.06 9.68
CA LEU A 22 -2.17 0.14 9.34
C LEU A 22 -2.96 0.72 10.51
N SER A 23 -3.12 -0.02 11.61
CA SER A 23 -3.80 0.46 12.81
C SER A 23 -3.01 1.57 13.52
N LEU A 24 -1.69 1.62 13.33
CA LEU A 24 -0.79 2.64 13.88
C LEU A 24 -1.00 4.03 13.25
N LEU A 25 -1.62 4.08 12.06
CA LEU A 25 -1.84 5.31 11.32
C LEU A 25 -3.07 6.05 11.85
N THR A 26 -2.96 7.37 11.91
CA THR A 26 -4.13 8.24 12.05
C THR A 26 -4.95 8.25 10.75
N THR A 27 -6.17 8.78 10.80
CA THR A 27 -7.01 8.91 9.60
C THR A 27 -6.31 9.69 8.49
N ARG A 28 -5.65 10.81 8.81
CA ARG A 28 -4.92 11.61 7.83
C ARG A 28 -3.69 10.90 7.25
N GLU A 29 -3.02 10.09 8.06
CA GLU A 29 -1.89 9.28 7.59
C GLU A 29 -2.35 8.12 6.70
N ARG A 30 -3.53 7.53 6.95
CA ARG A 30 -4.15 6.56 6.02
C ARG A 30 -4.52 7.19 4.69
N GLU A 31 -5.11 8.39 4.70
CA GLU A 31 -5.38 9.16 3.48
C GLU A 31 -4.08 9.46 2.73
N THR A 32 -3.02 9.81 3.47
CA THR A 32 -1.68 10.00 2.91
C THR A 32 -1.17 8.74 2.24
N LEU A 33 -1.20 7.60 2.92
CA LEU A 33 -0.82 6.32 2.35
C LEU A 33 -1.63 5.99 1.08
N ALA A 34 -2.94 6.24 1.07
CA ALA A 34 -3.79 6.03 -0.10
C ALA A 34 -3.37 6.93 -1.28
N GLY A 35 -3.13 8.22 -1.03
CA GLY A 35 -2.62 9.15 -2.05
C GLY A 35 -1.23 8.77 -2.57
N LEU A 36 -0.37 8.18 -1.73
CA LEU A 36 0.91 7.60 -2.17
C LEU A 36 0.70 6.42 -3.12
N GLY A 37 -0.25 5.53 -2.83
CA GLY A 37 -0.65 4.41 -3.70
C GLY A 37 -1.27 4.85 -5.03
N GLU A 38 -1.90 6.02 -5.08
CA GLU A 38 -2.39 6.65 -6.31
C GLU A 38 -1.31 7.47 -7.04
N CYS A 39 -0.05 7.40 -6.60
CA CYS A 39 1.07 8.15 -7.17
C CYS A 39 0.89 9.69 -7.15
N LEU A 40 0.07 10.23 -6.24
CA LEU A 40 -0.18 11.67 -6.15
C LEU A 40 1.03 12.44 -5.61
N THR A 41 1.38 13.58 -6.20
CA THR A 41 2.45 14.41 -5.65
C THR A 41 2.05 15.05 -4.32
N ASN A 42 3.02 15.52 -3.54
CA ASN A 42 2.73 16.25 -2.30
C ASN A 42 1.95 17.54 -2.56
N ALA A 43 2.19 18.21 -3.69
CA ALA A 43 1.43 19.37 -4.13
C ALA A 43 -0.04 19.00 -4.40
N THR A 44 -0.28 17.93 -5.16
CA THR A 44 -1.63 17.46 -5.46
C THR A 44 -2.39 17.05 -4.19
N MET A 45 -1.73 16.38 -3.24
CA MET A 45 -2.34 16.05 -1.96
C MET A 45 -2.61 17.31 -1.12
N ALA A 46 -1.70 18.28 -1.13
CA ALA A 46 -1.85 19.54 -0.43
C ALA A 46 -3.06 20.33 -0.94
N ASP A 47 -3.22 20.43 -2.26
CA ASP A 47 -4.35 21.09 -2.91
C ASP A 47 -5.68 20.41 -2.55
N ARG A 48 -5.75 19.07 -2.68
CA ARG A 48 -6.96 18.29 -2.37
C ARG A 48 -7.40 18.41 -0.91
N TRP A 49 -6.45 18.59 -0.01
CA TRP A 49 -6.70 18.62 1.44
C TRP A 49 -6.69 20.02 2.02
N HIS A 50 -6.50 21.05 1.18
CA HIS A 50 -6.39 22.45 1.58
C HIS A 50 -5.35 22.68 2.69
N VAL A 51 -4.17 22.06 2.53
CA VAL A 51 -3.02 22.22 3.43
C VAL A 51 -1.78 22.62 2.64
N THR A 52 -0.67 22.89 3.33
CA THR A 52 0.62 23.14 2.67
C THR A 52 1.32 21.83 2.29
N GLU A 53 2.17 21.86 1.27
CA GLU A 53 3.07 20.74 0.95
C GLU A 53 3.93 20.32 2.14
N ARG A 54 4.35 21.27 2.98
CA ARG A 54 5.12 21.00 4.20
C ARG A 54 4.34 20.11 5.16
N THR A 55 3.04 20.37 5.31
CA THR A 55 2.14 19.55 6.13
C THR A 55 2.04 18.13 5.57
N VAL A 56 1.90 17.98 4.26
CA VAL A 56 1.88 16.67 3.61
C VAL A 56 3.20 15.92 3.82
N LYS A 57 4.35 16.59 3.64
CA LYS A 57 5.67 16.01 3.92
C LYS A 57 5.80 15.49 5.35
N LYS A 58 5.22 16.20 6.33
CA LYS A 58 5.17 15.74 7.73
C LYS A 58 4.34 14.46 7.87
N HIS A 59 3.17 14.39 7.24
CA HIS A 59 2.36 13.17 7.26
C HIS A 59 3.07 11.99 6.59
N VAL A 60 3.73 12.22 5.44
CA VAL A 60 4.53 11.19 4.75
C VAL A 60 5.66 10.67 5.63
N ALA A 61 6.41 11.57 6.29
CA ALA A 61 7.48 11.17 7.20
C ALA A 61 6.96 10.34 8.37
N ASN A 62 5.82 10.72 8.96
CA ASN A 62 5.19 9.94 10.02
C ASN A 62 4.73 8.56 9.54
N VAL A 63 4.15 8.47 8.34
CA VAL A 63 3.78 7.17 7.72
C VAL A 63 5.01 6.28 7.60
N PHE A 64 6.13 6.82 7.12
CA PHE A 64 7.36 6.06 6.93
C PHE A 64 7.90 5.50 8.25
N VAL A 65 7.95 6.36 9.28
CA VAL A 65 8.39 5.95 10.63
C VAL A 65 7.46 4.88 11.21
N LYS A 66 6.15 5.07 11.12
CA LYS A 66 5.15 4.15 11.72
C LYS A 66 5.12 2.80 11.02
N LEU A 67 5.26 2.78 9.69
CA LEU A 67 5.27 1.55 8.90
C LEU A 67 6.68 0.94 8.73
N ARG A 68 7.72 1.60 9.26
CA ARG A 68 9.13 1.20 9.15
C ARG A 68 9.61 1.01 7.72
N ILE A 69 9.18 1.90 6.83
CA ILE A 69 9.58 1.96 5.42
C ILE A 69 10.44 3.20 5.18
N SER A 70 11.18 3.21 4.08
CA SER A 70 12.10 4.30 3.75
C SER A 70 11.74 4.99 2.43
N THR A 71 10.95 4.34 1.57
CA THR A 71 10.70 4.84 0.23
C THR A 71 9.22 5.05 -0.05
N ARG A 72 8.97 5.98 -0.98
CA ARG A 72 7.64 6.21 -1.54
C ARG A 72 7.10 4.99 -2.29
N ALA A 73 7.98 4.25 -2.96
CA ALA A 73 7.61 3.03 -3.67
C ALA A 73 7.10 1.95 -2.70
N GLU A 74 7.77 1.79 -1.56
CA GLU A 74 7.32 0.88 -0.50
C GLU A 74 5.93 1.25 0.02
N ALA A 75 5.69 2.55 0.25
CA ALA A 75 4.39 3.05 0.67
C ALA A 75 3.29 2.77 -0.37
N ALA A 76 3.59 2.96 -1.65
CA ALA A 76 2.64 2.70 -2.74
C ALA A 76 2.28 1.21 -2.86
N VAL A 77 3.27 0.34 -2.67
CA VAL A 77 3.08 -1.12 -2.59
C VAL A 77 2.14 -1.46 -1.42
N ILE A 78 2.43 -1.00 -0.20
CA ILE A 78 1.55 -1.25 0.97
C ILE A 78 0.13 -0.75 0.70
N ALA A 79 -0.02 0.46 0.16
CA ALA A 79 -1.33 1.05 -0.15
C ALA A 79 -2.12 0.26 -1.21
N THR A 80 -1.43 -0.40 -2.15
CA THR A 80 -2.05 -1.24 -3.17
C THR A 80 -2.57 -2.53 -2.55
N PHE A 81 -1.77 -3.15 -1.69
CA PHE A 81 -2.10 -4.45 -1.12
C PHE A 81 -3.02 -4.38 0.09
N SER A 82 -3.08 -3.27 0.81
CA SER A 82 -4.10 -3.05 1.84
C SER A 82 -5.52 -3.12 1.26
N LYS A 83 -5.70 -2.62 0.03
CA LYS A 83 -6.96 -2.74 -0.73
C LYS A 83 -7.25 -4.19 -1.16
N CYS A 84 -6.23 -5.04 -1.27
CA CYS A 84 -6.38 -6.46 -1.58
C CYS A 84 -6.71 -7.30 -0.34
N ALA A 85 -6.20 -6.95 0.84
CA ALA A 85 -6.49 -7.67 2.10
C ALA A 85 -8.00 -7.67 2.44
N GLU A 86 -8.69 -6.55 2.17
CA GLU A 86 -10.14 -6.44 2.37
C GLU A 86 -10.96 -7.15 1.29
N ARG A 87 -10.41 -7.28 0.08
CA ARG A 87 -11.11 -7.84 -1.09
C ARG A 87 -10.78 -9.30 -1.36
N CYS A 88 -9.90 -9.90 -0.56
CA CYS A 88 -9.42 -11.26 -0.75
C CYS A 88 -9.33 -12.00 0.59
N PRO A 89 -10.38 -12.73 1.02
CA PRO A 89 -10.34 -13.47 2.29
C PRO A 89 -9.36 -14.66 2.26
N GLN A 90 -8.84 -15.04 1.08
CA GLN A 90 -8.01 -16.25 0.87
C GLN A 90 -6.80 -16.03 -0.06
N GLY A 91 -6.52 -14.81 -0.55
CA GLY A 91 -5.27 -14.48 -1.26
C GLY A 91 -5.15 -14.81 -2.77
N HIS A 92 -6.23 -15.15 -3.48
CA HIS A 92 -6.21 -15.44 -4.92
C HIS A 92 -7.09 -14.45 -5.72
N TRP A 93 -6.48 -13.42 -6.32
CA TRP A 93 -7.07 -12.68 -7.44
C TRP A 93 -6.27 -13.01 -8.70
N ARG A 94 -6.79 -13.90 -9.55
CA ARG A 94 -6.32 -13.99 -10.94
C ARG A 94 -7.03 -12.88 -11.72
N GLY A 95 -6.28 -11.88 -12.18
CA GLY A 95 -6.76 -10.97 -13.23
C GLY A 95 -7.19 -11.76 -14.48
N PRO A 96 -7.91 -11.14 -15.42
CA PRO A 96 -8.37 -11.83 -16.63
C PRO A 96 -7.16 -12.43 -17.35
N SER A 97 -7.18 -13.75 -17.51
CA SER A 97 -6.15 -14.48 -18.26
C SER A 97 -6.27 -14.04 -19.71
N GLU A 98 -5.23 -13.40 -20.25
CA GLU A 98 -5.14 -13.19 -21.68
C GLU A 98 -5.09 -14.54 -22.41
N ILE A 99 -5.77 -14.56 -23.55
CA ILE A 99 -6.08 -15.69 -24.46
C ILE A 99 -4.82 -16.21 -25.15
#